data_AF-A0A3M5X179-F1
#
_entry.id   AF-A0A3M5X179-F1
#
_cell.length_a   1.000
_cell.length_b   1.000
_cell.length_c   1.000
_cell.angle_alpha   90.00
_cell.angle_beta   90.00
_cell.angle_gamma   90.00
#
_symmetry.space_group_name_H-M   'P 1'
#
loop_
_entity.id
_entity.type
_entity.pdbx_description
1 polymer ?
#
loop_
_entity_poly.entity_id
_entity_poly.type
_entity_poly.pdbx_seq_one_letter_code
_entity_poly.pdbx_strand_id
1 'polypeptide(L)'
;MDFAMSAAAYGCKTYKVSTAEQLRQALADAQRQTVSTLIDIKVLPKTMIHKYLSWWRVGVAEVSTTGTTAQVYEKLNRELLKARQY
;
A
#
# COMPACT_ATOMS: atom_id res chain seq x y z
N MET A 1 -15.05 -14.28 4.94
CA MET A 1 -14.45 -14.93 3.75
C MET A 1 -12.94 -14.83 3.87
N ASP A 2 -12.22 -15.92 3.63
CA ASP A 2 -10.75 -15.97 3.74
C ASP A 2 -10.13 -16.05 2.35
N PHE A 3 -9.71 -14.90 1.83
CA PHE A 3 -9.17 -14.80 0.48
C PHE A 3 -7.80 -15.47 0.36
N ALA A 4 -7.00 -15.46 1.43
CA ALA A 4 -5.71 -16.14 1.45
C ALA A 4 -5.86 -17.66 1.41
N MET A 5 -6.84 -18.24 2.09
CA MET A 5 -7.11 -19.68 1.96
C MET A 5 -7.68 -20.04 0.58
N SER A 6 -8.55 -19.20 0.02
CA SER A 6 -9.09 -19.40 -1.33
C SER A 6 -7.96 -19.42 -2.37
N ALA A 7 -7.07 -18.42 -2.37
CA ALA A 7 -5.95 -18.38 -3.30
C ALA A 7 -4.92 -19.49 -3.07
N ALA A 8 -4.70 -19.92 -1.81
CA ALA A 8 -3.85 -21.06 -1.53
C ALA A 8 -4.38 -22.36 -2.14
N ALA A 9 -5.71 -22.55 -2.18
CA ALA A 9 -6.33 -23.71 -2.84
C ALA A 9 -6.08 -23.74 -4.36
N TYR A 10 -5.86 -22.57 -4.98
CA TYR A 10 -5.47 -22.45 -6.39
C TYR A 10 -3.94 -22.55 -6.62
N GLY A 11 -3.15 -22.84 -5.58
CA GLY A 11 -1.69 -22.97 -5.66
C GLY A 11 -0.92 -21.66 -5.56
N CYS A 12 -1.58 -20.55 -5.21
CA CYS A 12 -0.91 -19.28 -4.98
C CYS A 12 -0.15 -19.29 -3.64
N LYS A 13 0.97 -18.58 -3.58
CA LYS A 13 1.59 -18.21 -2.30
C LYS A 13 0.72 -17.14 -1.64
N THR A 14 0.40 -17.30 -0.37
CA THR A 14 -0.47 -16.34 0.33
C THR A 14 0.13 -15.81 1.62
N TYR A 15 -0.11 -14.52 1.89
CA TYR A 15 0.32 -13.83 3.09
C TYR A 15 -0.87 -13.11 3.71
N LYS A 16 -1.02 -13.20 5.03
CA LYS A 16 -1.94 -12.36 5.78
C LYS A 16 -1.13 -11.36 6.58
N VAL A 17 -1.37 -10.08 6.35
CA VAL A 17 -0.61 -9.00 6.99
C VAL A 17 -1.56 -8.05 7.69
N SER A 18 -1.21 -7.67 8.91
CA SER A 18 -1.98 -6.73 9.73
C SER A 18 -1.15 -5.51 10.15
N THR A 19 0.12 -5.46 9.76
CA THR A 19 1.05 -4.38 10.09
C THR A 19 1.88 -3.98 8.87
N ALA A 20 2.37 -2.74 8.87
CA ALA A 20 3.24 -2.24 7.80
C ALA A 20 4.54 -3.06 7.69
N GLU A 21 5.08 -3.54 8.81
CA GLU A 21 6.31 -4.33 8.81
C GLU A 21 6.10 -5.72 8.18
N GLN A 22 5.01 -6.39 8.53
CA GLN A 22 4.62 -7.64 7.86
C GLN A 22 4.38 -7.44 6.37
N LEU A 23 3.80 -6.30 5.97
CA LEU A 23 3.61 -5.97 4.56
C LEU A 23 4.96 -5.81 3.84
N ARG A 24 5.94 -5.12 4.42
CA ARG A 24 7.28 -4.99 3.83
C ARG A 24 7.95 -6.35 3.66
N GLN A 25 7.87 -7.21 4.67
CA GLN A 25 8.43 -8.56 4.62
C GLN A 25 7.73 -9.41 3.55
N ALA A 26 6.39 -9.36 3.50
CA ALA A 26 5.60 -10.07 2.49
C ALA A 26 5.93 -9.59 1.07
N LEU A 27 6.14 -8.29 0.86
CA LEU A 27 6.54 -7.74 -0.45
C LEU A 27 7.96 -8.16 -0.84
N ALA A 28 8.89 -8.22 0.11
CA ALA A 28 10.25 -8.69 -0.15
C ALA A 28 10.27 -10.18 -0.53
N ASP A 29 9.46 -11.00 0.14
CA ASP A 29 9.35 -12.43 -0.15
C ASP A 29 8.56 -12.68 -1.45
N ALA A 30 7.49 -11.92 -1.69
CA ALA A 30 6.67 -12.00 -2.91
C ALA A 30 7.48 -11.80 -4.19
N GLN A 31 8.46 -10.89 -4.18
CA GLN A 31 9.37 -10.67 -5.32
C GLN A 31 10.24 -11.89 -5.66
N ARG A 32 10.41 -12.82 -4.72
CA ARG A 32 11.21 -14.05 -4.91
C ARG A 32 10.35 -15.25 -5.30
N GLN A 33 9.03 -15.14 -5.20
CA GLN A 33 8.13 -16.25 -5.51
C GLN A 33 8.04 -16.44 -7.01
N THR A 34 8.04 -17.70 -7.44
CA THR A 34 7.88 -18.09 -8.86
C THR A 34 6.42 -18.35 -9.24
N VAL A 35 5.50 -18.22 -8.28
CA VAL A 35 4.07 -18.46 -8.43
C VAL A 35 3.28 -17.20 -8.12
N SER A 36 2.04 -17.14 -8.61
CA SER A 36 1.08 -16.09 -8.27
C SER A 36 0.99 -15.92 -6.75
N THR A 37 1.07 -14.68 -6.29
CA THR A 37 1.13 -14.34 -4.88
C THR A 37 -0.02 -13.44 -4.49
N LEU A 38 -0.77 -13.81 -3.44
CA LEU A 38 -1.83 -13.00 -2.86
C LEU A 38 -1.40 -12.47 -1.48
N ILE A 39 -1.48 -11.17 -1.29
CA ILE A 39 -1.24 -10.51 0.00
C ILE A 39 -2.58 -9.96 0.50
N ASP A 40 -3.10 -10.58 1.56
CA ASP A 40 -4.34 -10.19 2.23
C ASP A 40 -4.04 -9.18 3.34
N ILE A 41 -4.26 -7.89 3.04
CA ILE A 41 -3.96 -6.77 3.92
C ILE A 41 -5.17 -6.47 4.80
N LYS A 42 -5.03 -6.69 6.10
CA LYS A 42 -6.08 -6.37 7.08
C LYS A 42 -5.99 -4.92 7.50
N VAL A 43 -7.04 -4.18 7.16
CA VAL A 43 -7.22 -2.77 7.55
C VAL A 43 -8.44 -2.62 8.45
N LEU A 44 -8.45 -1.57 9.27
CA LEU A 44 -9.60 -1.26 10.10
C LEU A 44 -10.83 -0.94 9.22
N PRO A 45 -12.03 -1.41 9.59
CA PRO A 45 -13.25 -1.06 8.87
C PRO A 45 -13.43 0.47 8.80
N LYS A 46 -13.92 0.97 7.66
CA LYS A 46 -14.23 2.40 7.44
C LYS A 46 -13.03 3.36 7.47
N THR A 47 -11.80 2.88 7.33
CA THR A 47 -10.64 3.73 7.02
C THR A 47 -10.49 4.05 5.53
N MET A 48 -11.40 3.52 4.70
CA MET A 48 -11.43 3.79 3.26
C MET A 48 -12.04 5.17 2.95
N ILE A 49 -11.68 5.72 1.79
CA ILE A 49 -12.25 6.97 1.28
C ILE A 49 -13.77 6.82 1.12
N HIS A 50 -14.52 7.76 1.67
CA HIS A 50 -15.95 7.59 1.95
C HIS A 50 -16.88 7.48 0.72
N LYS A 51 -16.48 8.02 -0.45
CA LYS A 51 -17.34 8.11 -1.65
C LYS A 51 -16.54 7.97 -2.95
N TYR A 52 -17.20 7.51 -4.01
CA TYR A 52 -16.72 7.69 -5.39
C TYR A 52 -16.64 9.18 -5.74
N LEU A 53 -15.73 9.56 -6.65
CA LEU A 53 -15.35 10.96 -6.96
C LEU A 53 -14.71 11.74 -5.79
N SER A 54 -14.37 11.07 -4.69
CA SER A 54 -13.54 11.70 -3.66
C SER A 54 -12.15 11.96 -4.23
N TRP A 55 -11.66 13.18 -4.04
CA TRP A 55 -10.29 13.56 -4.36
C TRP A 55 -9.31 12.64 -3.62
N TRP A 56 -8.51 11.87 -4.36
CA TRP A 56 -7.38 11.14 -3.81
C TRP A 56 -6.11 11.96 -3.99
N ARG A 57 -5.21 11.88 -3.01
CA ARG A 57 -3.88 12.49 -3.13
C ARG A 57 -3.12 11.79 -4.26
N VAL A 58 -2.95 12.47 -5.38
CA VAL A 58 -1.97 12.08 -6.40
C VAL A 58 -0.61 12.59 -5.93
N GLY A 59 0.35 11.69 -5.75
CA GLY A 59 1.73 12.08 -5.43
C GLY A 59 2.33 12.92 -6.57
N VAL A 60 3.35 13.70 -6.26
CA VAL A 60 4.19 14.30 -7.31
C VAL A 60 5.19 13.26 -7.81
N ALA A 61 5.80 13.47 -8.98
CA ALA A 61 6.86 12.60 -9.47
C ALA A 61 8.09 12.67 -8.53
N GLU A 62 8.13 11.82 -7.52
CA GLU A 62 9.10 11.87 -6.40
C GLU A 62 10.55 11.65 -6.85
N VAL A 63 10.75 11.01 -8.02
CA VAL A 63 12.07 10.71 -8.61
C VAL A 63 12.46 11.72 -9.71
N SER A 64 11.67 12.78 -9.92
CA SER A 64 11.96 13.81 -10.91
C SER A 64 13.21 14.61 -10.54
N THR A 65 14.13 14.79 -11.49
CA THR A 65 15.37 15.55 -11.32
C THR A 65 15.18 17.08 -11.37
N THR A 66 13.95 17.56 -11.60
CA THR A 66 13.65 18.99 -11.70
C THR A 66 13.51 19.61 -10.31
N GLY A 67 14.27 20.67 -10.02
CA GLY A 67 14.31 21.30 -8.69
C GLY A 67 12.96 21.82 -8.17
N THR A 68 12.04 22.20 -9.06
CA THR A 68 10.67 22.60 -8.69
C THR A 68 9.85 21.42 -8.17
N THR A 69 10.01 20.23 -8.74
CA THR A 69 9.30 19.02 -8.30
C THR A 69 9.78 18.55 -6.93
N ALA A 70 11.08 18.64 -6.66
CA ALA A 70 11.66 18.30 -5.35
C ALA A 70 11.15 19.20 -4.21
N GLN A 71 11.02 20.51 -4.46
CA GLN A 71 10.46 21.44 -3.47
C GLN A 71 8.98 21.15 -3.16
N VAL A 72 8.20 20.81 -4.19
CA VAL A 72 6.78 20.44 -4.00
C VAL A 72 6.68 19.11 -3.25
N TYR A 73 7.54 18.14 -3.54
CA TYR A 73 7.62 16.86 -2.82
C TYR A 73 7.86 17.05 -1.32
N GLU A 74 8.85 17.87 -0.96
CA GLU A 74 9.17 18.21 0.44
C GLU A 74 8.00 18.87 1.16
N LYS A 75 7.33 19.83 0.50
CA LYS A 75 6.13 20.48 1.07
C LYS A 75 4.98 19.50 1.24
N LEU A 76 4.76 18.63 0.27
CA LEU A 76 3.70 17.62 0.27
C LEU A 76 3.91 16.58 1.39
N ASN A 77 5.16 16.21 1.69
CA ASN A 77 5.50 15.31 2.80
C ASN A 77 5.27 15.95 4.17
N ARG A 78 5.61 17.24 4.34
CA ARG A 78 5.34 17.97 5.60
C ARG A 78 3.84 18.06 5.92
N GLU A 79 3.01 18.30 4.92
CA GLU A 79 1.55 18.32 5.12
C GLU A 79 0.97 16.91 5.38
N LEU A 80 1.61 15.85 4.85
CA LEU A 80 1.21 14.47 5.11
C LEU A 80 1.38 14.11 6.59
N LEU A 81 2.48 14.55 7.21
CA LEU A 81 2.73 14.29 8.63
C LEU A 81 1.66 14.88 9.56
N LYS A 82 0.90 15.88 9.11
CA LYS A 82 -0.22 16.48 9.86
C LYS A 82 -1.52 15.70 9.69
N ALA A 83 -1.61 14.82 8.69
CA ALA A 83 -2.79 14.00 8.47
C ALA A 83 -2.91 12.93 9.55
N ARG A 84 -4.16 12.59 9.90
CA ARG A 84 -4.45 11.58 10.93
C ARG A 84 -3.92 10.21 10.49
N GLN A 85 -3.04 9.63 11.30
CA GLN A 85 -2.57 8.26 11.14
C GLN A 85 -3.63 7.29 11.70
N TYR A 86 -3.82 6.16 11.02
CA TYR A 86 -4.77 5.10 11.37
C TYR A 86 -4.05 3.76 11.50
#